data_AF-A0A2H6EUI8-F1
#
_entry.id   AF-A0A2H6EUI8-F1
#
_cell.length_a   1.000
_cell.length_b   1.000
_cell.length_c   1.000
_cell.angle_alpha   90.00
_cell.angle_beta   90.00
_cell.angle_gamma   90.00
#
_symmetry.space_group_name_H-M   'P 1'
#
loop_
_entity.id
_entity.type
_entity.pdbx_description
1 polymer ?
#
loop_
_entity_poly.entity_id
_entity_poly.type
_entity_poly.pdbx_seq_one_letter_code
_entity_poly.pdbx_strand_id
1 'polypeptide(L)'
;MPFYLISFPSLERKNILLHPLLGHEIGHLLADQFITEERKDAFSQNIINTITKIVENDLKEQSIKKDNLFYRAFKEESIRQKLEEGLKCWKRGLEEILSDLVGTILFGPAALFASFDMALQQGFDHPPSPYDNFYPPWRLRLRYIIDFLNKTNEKLFPIDKKYFKYSDRINNVYYAIKEITEKTTDIDIINKNTMLQSIYSNMQSDITEGIEFF
;
A
#
# COMPACT_ATOMS: atom_id res chain seq x y z
N MET A 1 23.91 14.44 9.39
CA MET A 1 23.52 13.03 9.22
C MET A 1 22.27 12.82 10.04
N PRO A 2 21.10 12.51 9.44
CA PRO A 2 19.93 12.13 10.22
C PRO A 2 20.19 10.77 10.88
N PHE A 3 19.80 10.63 12.15
CA PHE A 3 19.82 9.35 12.86
C PHE A 3 18.39 8.81 12.90
N TYR A 4 18.20 7.57 12.44
CA TYR A 4 16.92 6.86 12.53
C TYR A 4 16.99 5.89 13.70
N LEU A 5 16.10 6.06 14.69
CA LEU A 5 16.02 5.23 15.88
C LEU A 5 14.86 4.24 15.70
N ILE A 6 15.20 2.97 15.53
CA ILE A 6 14.23 1.88 15.50
C ILE A 6 14.26 1.18 16.85
N SER A 7 13.12 1.14 17.54
CA SER A 7 13.01 0.54 18.87
C SER A 7 11.88 -0.46 18.92
N PHE A 8 12.15 -1.64 19.47
CA PHE A 8 11.15 -2.66 19.73
C PHE A 8 10.77 -2.68 21.23
N PRO A 9 9.50 -2.92 21.58
CA PRO A 9 9.11 -3.09 22.97
C PRO A 9 9.94 -4.18 23.66
N SER A 10 10.47 -3.89 24.85
CA SER A 10 11.35 -4.81 25.57
C SER A 10 10.70 -6.16 25.89
N LEU A 11 9.36 -6.18 26.02
CA LEU A 11 8.56 -7.37 26.25
C LEU A 11 8.51 -8.29 25.03
N GLU A 12 8.58 -7.73 23.82
CA GLU A 12 8.45 -8.48 22.57
C GLU A 12 9.80 -8.78 21.92
N ARG A 13 10.93 -8.39 22.54
CA ARG A 13 12.29 -8.61 22.01
C ARG A 13 12.65 -10.05 21.60
N LYS A 14 11.89 -11.04 22.08
CA LYS A 14 12.06 -12.46 21.74
C LYS A 14 11.17 -12.91 20.56
N ASN A 15 10.26 -12.06 20.11
CA ASN A 15 9.40 -12.33 18.97
C ASN A 15 10.23 -12.19 17.70
N ILE A 16 10.51 -13.33 17.07
CA ILE A 16 11.30 -13.39 15.84
C ILE A 16 10.61 -12.61 14.70
N LEU A 17 9.29 -12.47 14.73
CA LEU A 17 8.51 -11.74 13.73
C LEU A 17 8.67 -10.21 13.80
N LEU A 18 9.28 -9.67 14.87
CA LEU A 18 9.68 -8.27 14.91
C LEU A 18 10.88 -7.95 14.01
N HIS A 19 11.71 -8.95 13.71
CA HIS A 19 12.90 -8.73 12.88
C HIS A 19 12.52 -8.45 11.42
N PRO A 20 11.54 -9.15 10.81
CA PRO A 20 11.01 -8.72 9.53
C PRO A 20 10.37 -7.32 9.52
N LEU A 21 9.78 -6.87 10.63
CA LEU A 21 9.28 -5.49 10.75
C LEU A 21 10.42 -4.47 10.66
N LEU A 22 11.63 -4.79 11.14
CA LEU A 22 12.80 -3.94 10.89
C LEU A 22 13.03 -3.72 9.39
N GLY A 23 12.82 -4.75 8.56
CA GLY A 23 12.92 -4.64 7.11
C GLY A 23 11.88 -3.70 6.51
N HIS A 24 10.67 -3.71 7.04
CA HIS A 24 9.62 -2.75 6.68
C HIS A 24 10.04 -1.32 7.04
N GLU A 25 10.53 -1.09 8.26
CA GLU A 25 11.00 0.25 8.68
C GLU A 25 12.20 0.76 7.85
N ILE A 26 13.13 -0.13 7.47
CA ILE A 26 14.20 0.20 6.51
C ILE A 26 13.61 0.56 5.15
N GLY A 27 12.58 -0.17 4.73
CA GLY A 27 11.83 0.07 3.51
C GLY A 27 11.29 1.48 3.40
N HIS A 28 10.79 2.08 4.49
CA HIS A 28 10.33 3.46 4.49
C HIS A 28 11.42 4.45 4.09
N LEU A 29 12.67 4.21 4.52
CA LEU A 29 13.82 5.06 4.15
C LEU A 29 14.13 5.01 2.66
N LEU A 30 13.93 3.85 2.04
CA LEU A 30 14.15 3.65 0.60
C LEU A 30 12.98 4.19 -0.22
N ALA A 31 11.75 3.96 0.24
CA ALA A 31 10.54 4.50 -0.37
C ALA A 31 10.56 6.05 -0.38
N ASP A 32 11.00 6.69 0.70
CA ASP A 32 11.16 8.14 0.76
C ASP A 32 12.16 8.67 -0.28
N GLN A 33 13.21 7.91 -0.61
CA GLN A 33 14.16 8.28 -1.66
C GLN A 33 13.57 8.08 -3.06
N PHE A 34 12.73 7.06 -3.24
CA PHE A 34 12.04 6.80 -4.48
C PHE A 34 10.96 7.86 -4.78
N ILE A 35 10.24 8.34 -3.76
CA ILE A 35 9.11 9.27 -3.90
C ILE A 35 9.59 10.73 -3.99
N THR A 36 10.09 11.11 -5.17
CA THR A 36 10.58 12.47 -5.46
C THR A 36 9.45 13.46 -5.77
N GLU A 37 9.75 14.76 -5.73
CA GLU A 37 8.79 15.81 -6.17
C GLU A 37 8.40 15.66 -7.65
N GLU A 38 9.34 15.26 -8.51
CA GLU A 38 9.05 15.01 -9.93
C GLU A 38 7.98 13.91 -10.12
N ARG A 39 8.06 12.82 -9.35
CA ARG A 39 7.04 11.76 -9.38
C ARG A 39 5.70 12.24 -8.83
N LYS A 40 5.69 13.07 -7.78
CA LYS A 40 4.47 13.68 -7.23
C LYS A 40 3.78 14.56 -8.26
N ASP A 41 4.56 15.36 -9.00
CA ASP A 41 4.05 16.21 -10.07
C ASP A 41 3.50 15.37 -11.22
N ALA A 42 4.24 14.36 -11.68
CA ALA A 42 3.81 13.44 -12.74
C ALA A 42 2.50 12.72 -12.37
N PHE A 43 2.43 12.18 -11.15
CA PHE A 43 1.21 11.57 -10.62
C PHE A 43 0.03 12.56 -10.62
N SER A 44 0.27 13.77 -10.12
CA SER A 44 -0.76 14.83 -10.05
C SER A 44 -1.30 15.18 -11.43
N GLN A 45 -0.44 15.27 -12.45
CA GLN A 45 -0.85 15.50 -13.84
C GLN A 45 -1.66 14.34 -14.41
N ASN A 46 -1.35 13.10 -14.03
CA ASN A 46 -2.08 11.92 -14.51
C ASN A 46 -3.52 11.87 -13.97
N ILE A 47 -3.75 12.35 -12.73
CA ILE A 47 -5.08 12.27 -12.10
C ILE A 47 -5.92 13.55 -12.19
N ILE A 48 -5.33 14.70 -12.55
CA ILE A 48 -6.01 16.01 -12.49
C ILE A 48 -7.32 16.05 -13.28
N ASN A 49 -7.35 15.40 -14.45
CA ASN A 49 -8.55 15.35 -15.30
C ASN A 49 -9.68 14.53 -14.64
N THR A 50 -9.33 13.43 -13.97
CA THR A 50 -10.29 12.61 -13.22
C THR A 50 -10.82 13.38 -12.01
N ILE A 51 -9.93 14.01 -11.23
CA ILE A 51 -10.31 14.85 -10.08
C ILE A 51 -11.21 16.00 -10.50
N THR A 52 -10.90 16.67 -11.61
CA THR A 52 -11.73 17.76 -12.16
C THR A 52 -13.15 17.27 -12.46
N LYS A 53 -13.31 16.09 -13.09
CA LYS A 53 -14.63 15.50 -13.36
C LYS A 53 -15.39 15.14 -12.09
N ILE A 54 -14.70 14.60 -11.08
CA ILE A 54 -15.29 14.29 -9.77
C ILE A 54 -15.83 15.58 -9.13
N VAL A 55 -15.00 16.62 -9.05
CA VAL A 55 -15.40 17.93 -8.48
C VAL A 55 -16.58 18.52 -9.24
N GLU A 56 -16.57 18.46 -10.58
CA GLU A 56 -17.69 18.97 -11.37
C GLU A 56 -19.00 18.23 -11.10
N ASN A 57 -18.94 16.94 -10.80
CA ASN A 57 -20.12 16.16 -10.41
C ASN A 57 -20.56 16.48 -8.98
N ASP A 58 -19.63 16.54 -8.02
CA ASP A 58 -19.92 16.91 -6.63
C ASP A 58 -20.60 18.29 -6.55
N LEU A 59 -20.10 19.28 -7.29
CA LEU A 59 -20.70 20.63 -7.32
C LEU A 59 -22.10 20.63 -7.94
N LYS A 60 -22.36 19.77 -8.95
CA LYS A 60 -23.70 19.61 -9.53
C LYS A 60 -24.66 18.98 -8.53
N GLU A 61 -24.23 17.94 -7.83
CA GLU A 61 -25.03 17.27 -6.79
C GLU A 61 -25.37 18.21 -5.64
N GLN A 62 -24.44 19.09 -5.28
CA GLN A 62 -24.66 20.16 -4.29
C GLN A 62 -25.50 21.34 -4.82
N SER A 63 -26.02 21.26 -6.05
CA SER A 63 -26.81 22.32 -6.69
C SER A 63 -26.10 23.67 -6.81
N ILE A 64 -24.76 23.68 -6.81
CA ILE A 64 -23.96 24.89 -7.01
C ILE A 64 -23.91 25.20 -8.50
N LYS A 65 -24.65 26.24 -8.91
CA LYS A 65 -24.76 26.63 -10.31
C LYS A 65 -23.49 27.32 -10.83
N LYS A 66 -23.22 27.15 -12.13
CA LYS A 66 -22.06 27.73 -12.83
C LYS A 66 -22.07 29.26 -12.89
N ASP A 67 -23.24 29.88 -12.76
CA ASP A 67 -23.44 31.34 -12.74
C ASP A 67 -23.21 31.95 -11.34
N ASN A 68 -22.94 31.13 -10.31
CA ASN A 68 -22.55 31.62 -9.00
C ASN A 68 -21.22 32.40 -9.09
N LEU A 69 -21.19 33.60 -8.51
CA LEU A 69 -20.02 34.48 -8.46
C LEU A 69 -18.74 33.78 -7.96
N PHE A 70 -18.89 32.83 -7.04
CA PHE A 70 -17.80 32.09 -6.42
C PHE A 70 -17.60 30.69 -7.01
N TYR A 71 -18.34 30.29 -8.05
CA TYR A 71 -18.25 28.96 -8.65
C TYR A 71 -16.81 28.58 -9.01
N ARG A 72 -16.10 29.51 -9.64
CA ARG A 72 -14.70 29.30 -10.04
C ARG A 72 -13.80 29.07 -8.82
N ALA A 73 -13.92 29.91 -7.79
CA ALA A 73 -13.13 29.78 -6.57
C ALA A 73 -13.42 28.46 -5.85
N PHE A 74 -14.69 28.07 -5.71
CA PHE A 74 -15.08 26.79 -5.11
C PHE A 74 -14.56 25.59 -5.90
N LYS A 75 -14.63 25.65 -7.23
CA LYS A 75 -14.11 24.59 -8.10
C LYS A 75 -12.60 24.45 -7.95
N GLU A 76 -11.85 25.54 -8.05
CA GLU A 76 -10.39 25.53 -7.95
C GLU A 76 -9.93 25.02 -6.57
N GLU A 77 -10.58 25.48 -5.49
CA GLU A 77 -10.32 25.01 -4.13
C GLU A 77 -10.60 23.52 -3.96
N SER A 78 -11.76 23.05 -4.44
CA SER A 78 -12.16 21.64 -4.32
C SER A 78 -11.23 20.71 -5.12
N ILE A 79 -10.78 21.16 -6.29
CA ILE A 79 -9.77 20.44 -7.08
C ILE A 79 -8.48 20.34 -6.29
N ARG A 80 -8.00 21.45 -5.72
CA ARG A 80 -6.75 21.46 -4.93
C ARG A 80 -6.83 20.49 -3.75
N GLN A 81 -7.90 20.55 -2.96
CA GLN A 81 -8.09 19.68 -1.80
C GLN A 81 -8.10 18.20 -2.19
N LYS A 82 -8.89 17.81 -3.20
CA LYS A 82 -8.93 16.41 -3.65
C LYS A 82 -7.62 15.96 -4.28
N LEU A 83 -6.89 16.85 -4.95
CA LEU A 83 -5.57 16.53 -5.48
C LEU A 83 -4.56 16.27 -4.35
N GLU A 84 -4.56 17.11 -3.31
CA GLU A 84 -3.74 16.91 -2.11
C GLU A 84 -4.09 15.60 -1.39
N GLU A 85 -5.38 15.26 -1.26
CA GLU A 85 -5.82 13.97 -0.71
C GLU A 85 -5.36 12.80 -1.59
N GLY A 86 -5.48 12.93 -2.91
CA GLY A 86 -5.06 11.91 -3.86
C GLY A 86 -3.56 11.66 -3.79
N LEU A 87 -2.77 12.72 -3.67
CA LEU A 87 -1.32 12.66 -3.51
C LEU A 87 -0.92 12.00 -2.19
N LYS A 88 -1.60 12.31 -1.09
CA LYS A 88 -1.37 11.65 0.21
C LYS A 88 -1.68 10.16 0.14
N CYS A 89 -2.80 9.79 -0.49
CA CYS A 89 -3.19 8.41 -0.67
C CYS A 89 -2.20 7.63 -1.56
N TRP A 90 -1.77 8.22 -2.67
CA TRP A 90 -0.76 7.63 -3.55
C TRP A 90 0.57 7.43 -2.82
N LYS A 91 1.04 8.49 -2.13
CA LYS A 91 2.29 8.46 -1.39
C LYS A 91 2.26 7.37 -0.31
N ARG A 92 1.22 7.35 0.54
CA ARG A 92 1.09 6.33 1.59
C ARG A 92 1.01 4.93 1.00
N GLY A 93 0.23 4.74 -0.07
CA GLY A 93 0.13 3.45 -0.76
C GLY A 93 1.49 2.93 -1.22
N LEU A 94 2.29 3.78 -1.87
CA LEU A 94 3.65 3.43 -2.29
C LEU A 94 4.57 3.16 -1.11
N GLU A 95 4.59 4.04 -0.11
CA GLU A 95 5.42 3.87 1.09
C GLU A 95 5.21 2.49 1.71
N GLU A 96 3.97 2.11 1.97
CA GLU A 96 3.65 0.87 2.67
C GLU A 96 3.96 -0.37 1.82
N ILE A 97 3.55 -0.36 0.53
CA ILE A 97 3.76 -1.51 -0.36
C ILE A 97 5.25 -1.71 -0.65
N LEU A 98 5.98 -0.64 -0.98
CA LEU A 98 7.42 -0.73 -1.22
C LEU A 98 8.16 -1.16 0.05
N SER A 99 7.73 -0.70 1.22
CA SER A 99 8.35 -1.07 2.49
C SER A 99 8.15 -2.56 2.83
N ASP A 100 6.95 -3.08 2.59
CA ASP A 100 6.68 -4.52 2.72
C ASP A 100 7.54 -5.36 1.76
N LEU A 101 7.74 -4.88 0.54
CA LEU A 101 8.56 -5.54 -0.46
C LEU A 101 10.04 -5.50 -0.10
N VAL A 102 10.57 -4.39 0.41
CA VAL A 102 11.93 -4.31 0.96
C VAL A 102 12.09 -5.27 2.14
N GLY A 103 11.13 -5.29 3.07
CA GLY A 103 11.13 -6.28 4.15
C GLY A 103 11.15 -7.72 3.63
N THR A 104 10.44 -7.98 2.54
CA THR A 104 10.40 -9.29 1.87
C THR A 104 11.71 -9.61 1.15
N ILE A 105 12.38 -8.64 0.54
CA ILE A 105 13.72 -8.82 -0.06
C ILE A 105 14.72 -9.25 1.03
N LEU A 106 14.69 -8.60 2.19
CA LEU A 106 15.64 -8.84 3.27
C LEU A 106 15.37 -10.12 4.06
N PHE A 107 14.11 -10.47 4.29
CA PHE A 107 13.71 -11.54 5.21
C PHE A 107 12.92 -12.68 4.55
N GLY A 108 12.64 -12.57 3.25
CA GLY A 108 11.93 -13.58 2.48
C GLY A 108 10.57 -13.94 3.08
N PRO A 109 10.20 -15.23 3.15
CA PRO A 109 8.93 -15.68 3.71
C PRO A 109 8.64 -15.24 5.14
N ALA A 110 9.65 -14.91 5.95
CA ALA A 110 9.42 -14.43 7.31
C ALA A 110 8.68 -13.08 7.33
N ALA A 111 8.92 -12.22 6.34
CA ALA A 111 8.20 -10.95 6.18
C ALA A 111 6.72 -11.16 5.85
N LEU A 112 6.40 -12.18 5.05
CA LEU A 112 5.01 -12.55 4.77
C LEU A 112 4.28 -12.95 6.05
N PHE A 113 4.88 -13.80 6.89
CA PHE A 113 4.25 -14.24 8.14
C PHE A 113 4.11 -13.11 9.17
N ALA A 114 5.10 -12.22 9.26
CA ALA A 114 5.01 -11.05 10.13
C ALA A 114 3.91 -10.09 9.66
N SER A 115 3.84 -9.81 8.36
CA SER A 115 2.80 -8.96 7.76
C SER A 115 1.41 -9.55 7.94
N PHE A 116 1.29 -10.88 7.85
CA PHE A 116 0.03 -11.57 8.09
C PHE A 116 -0.44 -11.44 9.55
N ASP A 117 0.47 -11.53 10.51
CA ASP A 117 0.14 -11.34 11.93
C ASP A 117 -0.39 -9.91 12.20
N MET A 118 0.19 -8.90 11.54
CA MET A 118 -0.31 -7.52 11.57
C MET A 118 -1.70 -7.39 10.92
N ALA A 119 -1.88 -8.01 9.75
CA ALA A 119 -3.15 -7.98 9.01
C ALA A 119 -4.32 -8.58 9.82
N LEU A 120 -4.06 -9.64 10.59
CA LEU A 120 -5.08 -10.27 11.44
C LEU A 120 -5.62 -9.33 12.53
N GLN A 121 -4.81 -8.37 12.98
CA GLN A 121 -5.20 -7.42 14.03
C GLN A 121 -5.97 -6.22 13.48
N GLN A 122 -5.66 -5.82 12.25
CA GLN A 122 -6.18 -4.58 11.65
C GLN A 122 -7.32 -4.81 10.66
N GLY A 123 -7.50 -6.03 10.15
CA GLY A 123 -8.49 -6.36 9.13
C GLY A 123 -7.97 -6.20 7.71
N PHE A 124 -8.56 -6.96 6.77
CA PHE A 124 -8.00 -7.14 5.43
C PHE A 124 -8.40 -6.09 4.40
N ASP A 125 -9.64 -5.59 4.50
CA ASP A 125 -10.34 -4.93 3.38
C ASP A 125 -10.74 -3.48 3.73
N HIS A 126 -10.10 -2.87 4.73
CA HIS A 126 -10.38 -1.49 5.10
C HIS A 126 -9.98 -0.54 3.95
N PRO A 127 -10.92 0.30 3.46
CA PRO A 127 -10.62 1.24 2.38
C PRO A 127 -9.68 2.36 2.88
N PRO A 128 -8.70 2.79 2.07
CA PRO A 128 -7.88 3.96 2.36
C PRO A 128 -8.76 5.20 2.52
N SER A 129 -8.54 5.94 3.61
CA SER A 129 -9.33 7.13 3.92
C SER A 129 -8.50 8.18 4.68
N PRO A 130 -9.00 9.43 4.80
CA PRO A 130 -8.36 10.41 5.68
C PRO A 130 -8.31 9.97 7.16
N TYR A 131 -9.24 9.13 7.61
CA TYR A 131 -9.35 8.71 9.02
C TYR A 131 -8.22 7.80 9.46
N ASP A 132 -7.73 6.97 8.55
CA ASP A 132 -6.62 6.04 8.75
C ASP A 132 -5.37 6.50 7.99
N ASN A 133 -5.24 7.79 7.66
CA ASN A 133 -4.08 8.31 6.94
C ASN A 133 -3.78 7.58 5.61
N PHE A 134 -4.83 7.04 4.98
CA PHE A 134 -4.81 6.34 3.69
C PHE A 134 -3.95 5.06 3.64
N TYR A 135 -3.88 4.28 4.73
CA TYR A 135 -3.22 2.98 4.67
C TYR A 135 -3.86 2.08 3.59
N PRO A 136 -3.06 1.39 2.75
CA PRO A 136 -3.60 0.43 1.80
C PRO A 136 -4.18 -0.79 2.52
N PRO A 137 -5.22 -1.44 1.95
CA PRO A 137 -5.79 -2.65 2.54
C PRO A 137 -4.74 -3.74 2.72
N TRP A 138 -4.73 -4.44 3.86
CA TRP A 138 -3.78 -5.52 4.11
C TRP A 138 -3.89 -6.66 3.10
N ARG A 139 -5.08 -6.94 2.54
CA ARG A 139 -5.20 -7.95 1.49
C ARG A 139 -4.36 -7.57 0.26
N LEU A 140 -4.38 -6.30 -0.12
CA LEU A 140 -3.60 -5.78 -1.22
C LEU A 140 -2.10 -5.89 -0.94
N ARG A 141 -1.67 -5.47 0.26
CA ARG A 141 -0.28 -5.55 0.71
C ARG A 141 0.26 -6.99 0.67
N LEU A 142 -0.48 -7.93 1.29
CA LEU A 142 -0.13 -9.36 1.30
C LEU A 142 -0.08 -9.96 -0.11
N ARG A 143 -0.98 -9.52 -1.01
CA ARG A 143 -0.98 -9.95 -2.41
C ARG A 143 0.32 -9.56 -3.12
N TYR A 144 0.78 -8.32 -2.95
CA TYR A 144 2.07 -7.88 -3.50
C TYR A 144 3.25 -8.70 -2.95
N ILE A 145 3.27 -8.99 -1.64
CA ILE A 145 4.32 -9.83 -1.04
C ILE A 145 4.33 -11.23 -1.65
N ILE A 146 3.16 -11.87 -1.78
CA ILE A 146 3.05 -13.22 -2.36
C ILE A 146 3.46 -13.22 -3.84
N ASP A 147 3.00 -12.24 -4.61
CA ASP A 147 3.34 -12.11 -6.02
C ASP A 147 4.84 -11.91 -6.21
N PHE A 148 5.47 -11.12 -5.33
CA PHE A 148 6.92 -10.95 -5.32
C PHE A 148 7.64 -12.27 -5.02
N LEU A 149 7.27 -12.97 -3.95
CA LEU A 149 7.88 -14.26 -3.59
C LEU A 149 7.73 -15.31 -4.70
N ASN A 150 6.58 -15.35 -5.37
CA ASN A 150 6.31 -16.28 -6.49
C ASN A 150 7.12 -15.97 -7.75
N LYS A 151 7.54 -14.71 -7.94
CA LYS A 151 8.40 -14.31 -9.06
C LYS A 151 9.87 -14.59 -8.82
N THR A 152 10.28 -14.87 -7.58
CA THR A 152 11.66 -15.27 -7.29
C THR A 152 11.96 -16.62 -7.93
N ASN A 153 13.21 -16.83 -8.38
CA ASN A 153 13.63 -18.09 -9.02
C ASN A 153 13.69 -19.28 -8.03
N GLU A 154 13.44 -19.03 -6.74
CA GLU A 154 13.49 -20.05 -5.70
C GLU A 154 12.08 -20.59 -5.40
N LYS A 155 11.92 -21.91 -5.51
CA LYS A 155 10.69 -22.56 -5.06
C LYS A 155 10.68 -22.67 -3.53
N LEU A 156 10.29 -21.59 -2.87
CA LEU A 156 10.27 -21.48 -1.40
C LEU A 156 9.20 -22.36 -0.75
N PHE A 157 8.07 -22.57 -1.44
CA PHE A 157 6.95 -23.36 -0.94
C PHE A 157 6.55 -24.51 -1.88
N PRO A 158 6.12 -25.67 -1.35
CA PRO A 158 6.05 -26.01 0.07
C PRO A 158 7.44 -26.22 0.69
N ILE A 159 7.58 -25.84 1.96
CA ILE A 159 8.78 -26.10 2.76
C ILE A 159 8.89 -27.61 3.01
N ASP A 160 10.07 -28.15 2.71
CA ASP A 160 10.37 -29.58 2.92
C ASP A 160 10.60 -29.88 4.41
N LYS A 161 10.02 -31.00 4.88
CA LYS A 161 10.20 -31.54 6.24
C LYS A 161 11.67 -31.75 6.60
N LYS A 162 12.54 -31.99 5.62
CA LYS A 162 13.98 -32.16 5.85
C LYS A 162 14.65 -30.90 6.42
N TYR A 163 14.10 -29.72 6.14
CA TYR A 163 14.65 -28.45 6.63
C TYR A 163 13.95 -27.97 7.91
N PHE A 164 12.66 -28.26 8.06
CA PHE A 164 11.87 -27.81 9.21
C PHE A 164 10.94 -28.89 9.73
N LYS A 165 11.12 -29.27 11.00
CA LYS A 165 10.29 -30.27 11.71
C LYS A 165 8.79 -29.97 11.65
N TYR A 166 8.42 -28.69 11.62
CA TYR A 166 7.03 -28.22 11.62
C TYR A 166 6.58 -27.67 10.25
N SER A 167 7.18 -28.13 9.15
CA SER A 167 6.90 -27.59 7.80
C SER A 167 5.44 -27.67 7.39
N ASP A 168 4.71 -28.73 7.78
CA ASP A 168 3.26 -28.86 7.50
C ASP A 168 2.47 -27.66 8.05
N ARG A 169 2.78 -27.23 9.28
CA ARG A 169 2.11 -26.07 9.89
C ARG A 169 2.44 -24.78 9.15
N ILE A 170 3.69 -24.60 8.75
CA ILE A 170 4.14 -23.40 8.02
C ILE A 170 3.47 -23.36 6.64
N ASN A 171 3.44 -24.49 5.94
CA ASN A 171 2.78 -24.62 4.64
C ASN A 171 1.28 -24.35 4.74
N ASN A 172 0.60 -24.86 5.78
CA ASN A 172 -0.81 -24.58 6.00
C ASN A 172 -1.10 -23.09 6.21
N VAL A 173 -0.24 -22.38 6.96
CA VAL A 173 -0.37 -20.92 7.11
C VAL A 173 -0.16 -20.23 5.76
N TYR A 174 0.89 -20.59 5.02
CA TYR A 174 1.12 -20.05 3.67
C TYR A 174 -0.10 -20.24 2.74
N TYR A 175 -0.68 -21.43 2.69
CA TYR A 175 -1.86 -21.70 1.87
C TYR A 175 -3.10 -20.92 2.33
N ALA A 176 -3.28 -20.73 3.64
CA ALA A 176 -4.35 -19.88 4.16
C ALA A 176 -4.17 -18.42 3.75
N ILE A 177 -2.95 -17.89 3.80
CA ILE A 177 -2.67 -16.52 3.33
C ILE A 177 -2.93 -16.42 1.82
N LYS A 178 -2.54 -17.44 1.04
CA LYS A 178 -2.81 -17.48 -0.40
C LYS A 178 -4.31 -17.42 -0.69
N GLU A 179 -5.11 -18.27 -0.04
CA GLU A 179 -6.57 -18.28 -0.18
C GLU A 179 -7.20 -16.93 0.19
N ILE A 180 -6.67 -16.27 1.23
CA ILE A 180 -7.06 -14.90 1.58
C ILE A 180 -6.75 -13.96 0.40
N THR A 181 -5.53 -13.94 -0.11
CA THR A 181 -5.14 -12.99 -1.17
C THR A 181 -5.80 -13.23 -2.54
N GLU A 182 -6.34 -14.44 -2.78
CA GLU A 182 -7.11 -14.78 -3.99
C GLU A 182 -8.46 -14.05 -4.06
N LYS A 183 -9.00 -13.60 -2.92
CA LYS A 183 -10.20 -12.74 -2.90
C LYS A 183 -9.87 -11.33 -3.39
N THR A 184 -10.83 -10.69 -4.06
CA THR A 184 -10.69 -9.34 -4.65
C THR A 184 -11.53 -8.28 -3.94
N THR A 185 -12.03 -8.55 -2.72
CA THR A 185 -12.95 -7.66 -2.00
C THR A 185 -12.36 -6.27 -1.74
N ASP A 186 -11.06 -6.19 -1.44
CA ASP A 186 -10.28 -4.96 -1.34
C ASP A 186 -10.25 -4.17 -2.66
N ILE A 187 -10.00 -4.87 -3.77
CA ILE A 187 -9.98 -4.29 -5.12
C ILE A 187 -11.39 -3.78 -5.49
N ASP A 188 -12.43 -4.54 -5.20
CA ASP A 188 -13.82 -4.16 -5.44
C ASP A 188 -14.21 -2.91 -4.64
N ILE A 189 -13.73 -2.78 -3.41
CA ILE A 189 -13.94 -1.60 -2.56
C ILE A 189 -13.20 -0.38 -3.14
N ILE A 190 -11.93 -0.53 -3.55
CA ILE A 190 -11.16 0.53 -4.20
C ILE A 190 -11.86 0.98 -5.49
N ASN A 191 -12.32 0.04 -6.31
CA ASN A 191 -12.94 0.32 -7.60
C ASN A 191 -14.33 0.97 -7.50
N LYS A 192 -15.02 0.87 -6.35
CA LYS A 192 -16.29 1.59 -6.12
C LYS A 192 -16.09 3.09 -5.96
N ASN A 193 -14.89 3.54 -5.60
CA ASN A 193 -14.56 4.96 -5.47
C ASN A 193 -13.70 5.39 -6.65
N THR A 194 -14.26 6.23 -7.53
CA THR A 194 -13.58 6.70 -8.76
C THR A 194 -12.21 7.33 -8.49
N MET A 195 -12.05 8.03 -7.36
CA MET A 195 -10.77 8.64 -6.98
C MET A 195 -9.76 7.56 -6.60
N LEU A 196 -10.12 6.65 -5.69
CA LEU A 196 -9.25 5.54 -5.29
C LEU A 196 -8.88 4.65 -6.48
N GLN A 197 -9.84 4.30 -7.32
CA GLN A 197 -9.60 3.55 -8.55
C GLN A 197 -8.53 4.23 -9.42
N SER A 198 -8.67 5.55 -9.66
CA SER A 198 -7.71 6.31 -10.46
C SER A 198 -6.32 6.32 -9.80
N ILE A 199 -6.26 6.49 -8.48
CA ILE A 199 -4.99 6.50 -7.73
C ILE A 199 -4.28 5.16 -7.86
N TYR A 200 -4.95 4.06 -7.51
CA TYR A 200 -4.35 2.72 -7.52
C TYR A 200 -3.99 2.21 -8.92
N SER A 201 -4.76 2.62 -9.95
CA SER A 201 -4.42 2.29 -11.34
C SER A 201 -3.11 2.96 -11.79
N ASN A 202 -2.86 4.20 -11.35
CA ASN A 202 -1.61 4.91 -11.67
C ASN A 202 -0.44 4.44 -10.80
N MET A 203 -0.70 3.90 -9.60
CA MET A 203 0.32 3.42 -8.68
C MET A 203 1.01 2.13 -9.16
N GLN A 204 0.36 1.33 -10.02
CA GLN A 204 0.86 0.01 -10.40
C GLN A 204 2.22 0.05 -11.14
N SER A 205 2.41 1.04 -12.01
CA SER A 205 3.70 1.25 -12.69
C SER A 205 4.77 1.71 -11.70
N ASP A 206 4.44 2.64 -10.80
CA ASP A 206 5.36 3.14 -9.78
C ASP A 206 5.83 2.02 -8.83
N ILE A 207 4.95 1.10 -8.45
CA ILE A 207 5.34 -0.07 -7.63
C ILE A 207 6.34 -0.95 -8.39
N THR A 208 6.11 -1.17 -9.69
CA THR A 208 7.00 -1.99 -10.52
C THR A 208 8.38 -1.34 -10.64
N GLU A 209 8.42 -0.04 -10.92
CA GLU A 209 9.67 0.73 -10.99
C GLU A 209 10.38 0.81 -9.63
N GLY A 210 9.62 0.93 -8.54
CA GLY A 210 10.18 0.96 -7.18
C GLY A 210 10.89 -0.33 -6.80
N ILE A 211 10.37 -1.49 -7.23
CA ILE A 211 11.04 -2.78 -7.05
C ILE A 211 12.37 -2.84 -7.80
N GLU A 212 12.45 -2.28 -9.01
CA GLU A 212 13.68 -2.25 -9.81
C GLU A 212 14.71 -1.24 -9.29
N PHE A 213 14.27 -0.24 -8.54
CA PHE A 213 15.12 0.79 -7.95
C PHE A 213 15.93 0.28 -6.73
N PHE A 214 15.44 -0.75 -6.02
CA PHE A 214 16.09 -1.34 -4.85
C PHE A 214 16.97 -2.54 -5.21
#